data_AF-A0A9Y0ZFY7-F1
#
_entry.id   AF-A0A9Y0ZFY7-F1
#
_cell.length_a   1.000
_cell.length_b   1.000
_cell.length_c   1.000
_cell.angle_alpha   90.00
_cell.angle_beta   90.00
_cell.angle_gamma   90.00
#
_symmetry.space_group_name_H-M   'P 1'
#
loop_
_entity.id
_entity.type
_entity.pdbx_description
1 polymer ?
#
loop_
_entity_poly.entity_id
_entity_poly.type
_entity_poly.pdbx_seq_one_letter_code
_entity_poly.pdbx_strand_id
1 'polypeptide(L)' 'VPPFLTYFHFDKDGNKQPDVPIFSMVRPSFLHDFAITKSYAIFADIQIGMNPMEMIFGGGSPVGAEDRRAHV' A
#
# COMPACT_ATOMS: atom_id res chain seq x y z
N VAL A 1 6.04 8.98 -6.93
CA VAL A 1 7.45 8.63 -6.68
C VAL A 1 7.47 7.73 -5.44
N PRO A 2 8.05 6.52 -5.50
CA PRO A 2 8.13 5.61 -4.35
C PRO A 2 8.95 6.22 -3.18
N PRO A 3 8.77 5.73 -1.94
CA PRO A 3 7.98 4.56 -1.56
C PRO A 3 6.47 4.84 -1.49
N PHE A 4 5.65 3.84 -1.84
CA PHE A 4 4.18 3.89 -1.72
C PHE A 4 3.65 3.31 -0.40
N LEU A 5 4.54 2.74 0.43
CA LEU A 5 4.24 2.15 1.73
C LEU A 5 5.43 2.35 2.68
N THR A 6 5.14 2.78 3.91
CA THR A 6 6.13 2.95 4.98
C THR A 6 5.61 2.29 6.24
N TYR A 7 6.44 1.44 6.86
CA TYR A 7 6.16 0.83 8.16
C TYR A 7 6.86 1.60 9.28
N PHE A 8 6.16 1.80 10.40
CA PHE A 8 6.72 2.27 11.65
C PHE A 8 5.91 1.68 12.81
N HIS A 9 6.45 1.73 14.02
CA HIS A 9 5.75 1.34 15.23
C HIS A 9 6.16 2.22 16.41
N PHE A 10 5.41 2.12 17.49
CA PHE A 10 5.71 2.79 18.76
C PHE A 10 6.18 1.75 19.77
N ASP A 11 7.15 2.12 20.61
CA ASP A 11 7.54 1.29 21.75
C ASP A 11 6.55 1.42 22.92
N LYS A 12 6.82 0.69 24.00
CA LYS A 12 5.99 0.68 25.21
C LYS A 12 5.89 2.05 25.91
N ASP A 13 6.83 2.95 25.64
CA ASP A 13 6.91 4.28 26.22
C ASP A 13 6.30 5.34 25.28
N GLY A 14 5.77 4.90 24.13
CA GLY A 14 5.13 5.76 23.12
C GLY A 14 6.12 6.45 22.19
N ASN A 15 7.40 6.05 22.15
CA ASN A 15 8.34 6.62 21.21
C ASN A 15 8.17 5.98 19.84
N LYS A 16 8.05 6.81 18.80
CA LYS A 16 8.03 6.37 17.42
C LYS A 16 9.40 5.82 17.04
N GLN A 17 9.44 4.60 16.53
CA GLN A 17 10.63 3.97 15.97
C GLN A 17 10.90 4.50 14.55
N PRO A 18 12.13 4.35 14.01
CA PRO A 18 12.48 4.84 12.69
C PRO A 18 11.57 4.29 11.58
N ASP A 19 11.31 5.14 10.57
CA ASP A 19 10.53 4.75 9.40
C ASP A 19 11.27 3.71 8.55
N VAL A 20 10.56 2.67 8.13
CA VAL A 20 11.04 1.62 7.25
C VAL A 20 10.30 1.71 5.91
N PRO A 21 10.90 2.29 4.87
CA PRO A 21 10.27 2.37 3.55
C PRO A 21 10.25 1.01 2.85
N ILE A 22 9.10 0.64 2.27
CA ILE A 22 8.92 -0.63 1.54
C ILE A 22 9.01 -0.38 0.03
N PHE A 23 10.21 -0.53 -0.53
CA PHE A 23 10.47 -0.25 -1.95
C PHE A 23 10.02 -1.34 -2.92
N SER A 24 9.73 -2.55 -2.44
CA SER A 24 9.24 -3.66 -3.28
C SER A 24 7.82 -3.42 -3.81
N MET A 25 7.08 -2.48 -3.21
CA MET A 25 5.78 -2.04 -3.71
C MET A 25 6.01 -0.98 -4.80
N VAL A 26 5.91 -1.38 -6.06
CA VAL A 26 6.25 -0.56 -7.24
C VAL A 26 5.09 0.31 -7.76
N ARG A 27 3.88 0.13 -7.22
CA ARG A 27 2.68 0.91 -7.57
C ARG A 27 1.88 1.27 -6.31
N PRO A 28 1.05 2.32 -6.34
CA PRO A 28 0.06 2.58 -5.29
C PRO A 28 -0.97 1.44 -5.22
N SER A 29 -1.16 0.86 -4.04
CA SER A 29 -2.18 -0.16 -3.76
C SER A 29 -3.01 0.29 -2.56
N PHE A 30 -4.31 -0.02 -2.57
CA PHE A 30 -5.23 0.30 -1.49
C PHE A 30 -5.04 -0.71 -0.34
N LEU A 31 -3.93 -0.59 0.37
CA LEU A 31 -3.63 -1.42 1.54
C LEU A 31 -4.41 -0.90 2.75
N HIS A 32 -5.52 -1.57 3.07
CA HIS A 32 -6.40 -1.16 4.18
C HIS A 32 -6.03 -1.83 5.51
N ASP A 33 -5.44 -3.02 5.47
CA ASP A 33 -5.06 -3.79 6.64
C ASP A 33 -3.76 -4.56 6.39
N PHE A 34 -3.11 -4.99 7.47
CA PHE A 34 -1.88 -5.75 7.47
C PHE A 34 -1.84 -6.67 8.70
N ALA A 35 -1.02 -7.72 8.63
CA ALA A 35 -0.87 -8.65 9.75
C ALA A 35 0.47 -8.46 10.47
N ILE A 36 0.48 -8.69 11.78
CA ILE A 36 1.68 -8.77 12.60
C ILE A 36 1.83 -10.19 13.15
N THR A 37 3.06 -10.68 13.15
CA THR A 37 3.47 -11.91 13.84
C THR A 37 4.52 -11.56 14.90
N LYS A 38 5.05 -12.57 15.59
CA LYS A 38 6.15 -12.37 16.55
C LYS A 38 7.37 -11.65 15.94
N SER A 39 7.61 -11.80 14.64
CA SER A 39 8.84 -11.31 14.00
C SER A 39 8.65 -10.62 12.65
N TYR A 40 7.41 -10.52 12.16
CA TYR A 40 7.13 -9.99 10.82
C TYR A 40 5.90 -9.09 10.80
N ALA A 41 5.98 -8.01 10.03
CA ALA A 41 4.83 -7.31 9.50
C ALA A 41 4.57 -7.79 8.06
N ILE A 42 3.34 -8.16 7.75
CA ILE A 42 2.93 -8.74 6.47
C ILE A 42 1.95 -7.81 5.80
N PHE A 43 2.33 -7.31 4.63
CA PHE A 43 1.56 -6.38 3.81
C PHE A 43 1.07 -7.12 2.56
N ALA A 44 -0.24 -7.20 2.36
CA ALA A 44 -0.81 -7.84 1.19
C ALA A 44 -0.86 -6.86 0.01
N ASP A 45 -0.14 -7.15 -1.09
CA ASP A 45 -0.32 -6.44 -2.35
C ASP A 45 -1.62 -6.92 -3.02
N ILE A 46 -2.74 -6.32 -2.63
CA ILE A 46 -4.06 -6.59 -3.18
C ILE A 46 -4.27 -5.86 -4.50
N GLN A 47 -5.15 -6.42 -5.34
CA GLN A 47 -5.46 -5.91 -6.70
C GLN A 47 -6.34 -4.66 -6.70
N ILE A 48 -6.46 -3.94 -5.59
CA ILE A 48 -7.22 -2.70 -5.54
C ILE A 48 -6.23 -1.55 -5.74
N GLY A 49 -6.26 -0.97 -6.94
CA GLY A 49 -5.42 0.17 -7.31
C GLY A 49 -6.13 1.49 -7.01
N MET A 50 -5.35 2.56 -6.88
CA MET A 50 -5.85 3.93 -6.91
C MET A 50 -5.44 4.59 -8.22
N ASN A 51 -6.43 5.01 -9.02
CA ASN A 51 -6.22 5.78 -10.23
C ASN A 51 -7.00 7.11 -10.18
N PRO A 52 -6.38 8.18 -9.65
CA PRO A 52 -7.02 9.50 -9.60
C PRO A 52 -7.42 10.06 -10.97
N MET A 53 -6.80 9.59 -12.07
CA MET A 53 -7.14 10.05 -13.42
C MET A 53 -8.53 9.59 -13.86
N GLU A 54 -9.01 8.43 -13.38
CA GLU A 54 -10.39 7.97 -13.63
C GLU A 54 -11.41 8.93 -13.03
N MET A 55 -11.13 9.47 -11.85
CA MET A 55 -12.01 10.47 -11.21
C MET A 55 -12.01 11.80 -11.99
N ILE A 56 -10.85 12.23 -12.50
CA ILE A 56 -10.70 13.54 -13.14
C ILE A 56 -11.18 13.53 -14.60
N PHE A 57 -10.86 12.47 -15.36
CA PHE A 57 -11.09 12.41 -16.80
C PHE A 57 -12.12 11.35 -17.22
N GLY A 58 -12.27 10.27 -16.44
CA GLY A 58 -13.17 9.15 -16.75
C GLY A 58 -14.57 9.26 -16.13
N GLY A 59 -14.75 10.14 -15.13
CA GLY A 59 -15.99 10.22 -14.34
C GLY A 59 -16.22 8.99 -13.43
N GLY A 60 -15.21 8.14 -13.28
CA GLY A 60 -15.26 6.88 -12.55
C GLY A 60 -14.78 6.96 -11.10
N SER A 61 -14.88 5.85 -10.39
CA SER A 61 -14.32 5.73 -9.03
C SER A 61 -12.78 5.82 -9.09
N PRO A 62 -12.13 6.57 -8.18
CA PRO A 62 -10.67 6.59 -8.08
C PRO A 62 -10.09 5.26 -7.57
N VAL A 63 -10.95 4.33 -7.12
CA VAL A 63 -10.59 3.01 -6.59
C VAL A 63 -11.25 1.93 -7.47
N GLY A 64 -10.47 0.97 -7.93
CA GLY A 64 -10.93 -0.13 -8.76
C GLY A 64 -10.09 -1.39 -8.60
N ALA A 65 -10.66 -2.53 -9.02
CA ALA A 65 -9.91 -3.78 -9.13
C ALA A 65 -9.09 -3.76 -10.43
N GLU A 66 -7.79 -3.98 -10.32
CA GLU A 66 -6.85 -4.02 -11.44
C GLU A 66 -6.58 -5.50 -11.80
N ASP A 67 -6.96 -5.89 -13.02
CA ASP A 67 -6.82 -7.28 -13.47
C ASP A 67 -5.36 -7.59 -13.85
N ARG A 68 -4.69 -8.46 -13.09
CA ARG A 68 -3.26 -8.80 -13.30
C ARG A 68 -2.96 -9.54 -14.62
N ARG A 69 -3.98 -9.91 -15.42
CA ARG A 69 -3.81 -10.63 -16.69
C ARG A 69 -3.12 -9.82 -17.81
N ALA A 70 -2.96 -8.50 -17.67
CA ALA A 70 -2.33 -7.66 -18.69
C ALA A 70 -0.78 -7.61 -18.62
N HIS A 71 -0.14 -8.43 -17.77
CA HIS A 71 1.31 -8.39 -17.55
C HIS A 71 2.02 -9.76 -17.75
N VAL A 72 1.49 -10.61 -18.64
CA VAL A 72 2.21 -11.76 -19.23
C VAL A 72 2.44 -11.53 -20.72
#